data_AF-A0A2B4RXS8-F1
#
_entry.id   AF-A0A2B4RXS8-F1
#
_cell.length_a   1.000
_cell.length_b   1.000
_cell.length_c   1.000
_cell.angle_alpha   90.00
_cell.angle_beta   90.00
_cell.angle_gamma   90.00
#
_symmetry.space_group_name_H-M   'P 1'
#
loop_
_entity.id
_entity.type
_entity.pdbx_description
1 polymer ?
#
loop_
_entity_poly.entity_id
_entity_poly.type
_entity_poly.pdbx_seq_one_letter_code
_entity_poly.pdbx_strand_id
1 'polypeptide(L)'
;MATGLTVRTASNLLQVRVHYRFFTPNFILRVCRKCSATTEDVKNDNMPVNTAPKMQEDEEKVRRRDEGKKLHALYHMEVDKIAAKFLLKRKEEEMNLNQEMLKKKELRKLEEEMHDRIIESVHLENERVKQLREKRLENKKLKDEEHKKEKERLRREWEAKQRQERVELVKKLIEESKNWVTEENLDEKIAFCLENETNYNFALTPSGEKISSTLPPGCIDTVENAPGPAANYPTGLPSNPEKQELDVR
;
A
#
# COMPACT_ATOMS: atom_id res chain seq x y z
N MET A 1 33.38 0.77 -7.31
CA MET A 1 32.21 0.29 -8.08
C MET A 1 31.12 1.32 -7.91
N ALA A 2 30.92 2.15 -8.94
CA ALA A 2 30.05 3.31 -8.91
C ALA A 2 28.67 2.94 -9.47
N THR A 3 27.61 3.19 -8.73
CA THR A 3 26.23 3.17 -9.25
C THR A 3 25.74 4.61 -9.31
N GLY A 4 25.90 5.19 -10.50
CA GLY A 4 25.47 6.54 -10.84
C GLY A 4 23.96 6.63 -11.03
N LEU A 5 23.44 7.74 -10.50
CA LEU A 5 22.17 8.40 -10.81
C LEU A 5 21.76 8.33 -12.29
N THR A 6 20.48 8.06 -12.56
CA THR A 6 19.71 8.84 -13.55
C THR A 6 18.24 8.93 -13.14
N VAL A 7 17.87 10.09 -12.60
CA VAL A 7 16.49 10.60 -12.59
C VAL A 7 16.18 11.02 -14.02
N ARG A 8 15.14 10.44 -14.63
CA ARG A 8 14.61 10.90 -15.93
C ARG A 8 13.29 11.63 -15.69
N THR A 9 13.39 12.95 -15.71
CA THR A 9 12.33 13.89 -16.03
C THR A 9 12.08 13.90 -17.55
N ALA A 10 10.82 13.73 -17.95
CA ALA A 10 10.24 14.16 -19.22
C ALA A 10 8.72 14.20 -18.94
N SER A 11 8.05 15.35 -18.80
CA SER A 11 7.88 16.45 -19.75
C SER A 11 7.37 15.96 -21.11
N ASN A 12 6.16 16.43 -21.46
CA ASN A 12 5.55 16.41 -22.79
C ASN A 12 4.83 15.13 -23.20
N LEU A 13 3.65 14.89 -22.61
CA LEU A 13 2.54 14.32 -23.38
C LEU A 13 1.68 15.47 -23.88
N LEU A 14 2.06 15.91 -25.09
CA LEU A 14 1.26 16.74 -25.97
C LEU A 14 -0.17 16.19 -26.02
N GLN A 15 -1.11 17.00 -25.56
CA GLN A 15 -2.50 16.93 -25.99
C GLN A 15 -2.50 16.91 -27.52
N VAL A 16 -2.84 15.76 -28.10
CA VAL A 16 -3.29 15.71 -29.49
C VAL A 16 -4.62 16.45 -29.52
N ARG A 17 -4.54 17.75 -29.80
CA ARG A 17 -5.66 18.59 -30.18
C ARG A 17 -6.18 18.05 -31.51
N VAL A 18 -7.08 17.09 -31.47
CA VAL A 18 -7.92 16.78 -32.63
C VAL A 18 -8.90 17.93 -32.74
N HIS A 19 -8.54 18.94 -33.53
CA HIS A 19 -9.49 19.94 -34.01
C HIS A 19 -10.48 19.25 -34.95
N TYR A 20 -11.51 18.62 -34.38
CA TYR A 20 -12.76 18.43 -35.09
C TYR A 20 -13.44 19.80 -35.19
N ARG A 21 -13.04 20.58 -36.21
CA ARG A 21 -13.92 21.59 -36.79
C ARG A 21 -15.08 20.83 -37.44
N PHE A 22 -16.11 20.51 -36.66
CA PHE A 22 -17.42 20.27 -37.25
C PHE A 22 -17.96 21.61 -37.74
N PHE A 23 -17.60 21.82 -39.01
CA PHE A 23 -18.24 22.67 -40.00
C PHE A 23 -19.71 22.91 -39.66
N THR A 24 -20.05 24.14 -39.28
CA THR A 24 -21.42 24.62 -39.34
C THR A 24 -21.91 24.52 -40.79
N PRO A 25 -23.07 23.92 -41.09
CA PRO A 25 -23.63 23.93 -42.44
C PRO A 25 -24.36 25.26 -42.63
N ASN A 26 -23.60 26.36 -42.69
CA ASN A 26 -24.12 27.69 -43.03
C ASN A 26 -23.31 28.33 -44.16
N PHE A 27 -22.75 27.49 -45.05
CA PHE A 27 -22.05 27.95 -46.24
C PHE A 27 -22.19 26.90 -47.34
N ILE A 28 -23.15 27.13 -48.24
CA ILE A 28 -23.20 26.83 -49.68
C ILE A 28 -24.69 26.84 -50.04
N LEU A 29 -25.25 28.05 -50.14
CA LEU A 29 -26.17 28.46 -51.20
C LEU A 29 -26.00 29.98 -51.37
N ARG A 30 -24.75 30.43 -51.57
CA ARG A 30 -24.53 31.60 -52.43
C ARG A 30 -24.70 31.08 -53.86
N VAL A 31 -25.94 30.79 -54.24
CA VAL A 31 -26.30 30.67 -55.65
C VAL A 31 -26.16 32.07 -56.20
N CYS A 32 -25.03 32.25 -56.87
CA CYS A 32 -24.77 33.21 -57.92
C CYS A 32 -26.01 34.03 -58.34
N ARG A 33 -26.18 35.21 -57.74
CA ARG A 33 -26.95 36.33 -58.33
C ARG A 33 -26.22 36.95 -59.54
N LYS A 34 -25.57 36.10 -60.33
CA LYS A 34 -24.95 36.37 -61.62
C LYS A 34 -25.14 35.16 -62.53
N CYS A 35 -26.37 34.66 -62.63
CA CYS A 35 -26.82 34.22 -63.95
C CYS A 35 -27.09 35.52 -64.70
N SER A 36 -26.06 35.96 -65.43
CA SER A 36 -26.18 36.88 -66.54
C SER A 36 -27.39 36.48 -67.37
N ALA A 37 -28.48 37.23 -67.23
CA ALA A 37 -29.38 37.41 -68.36
C ALA A 37 -28.47 37.86 -69.50
N THR A 38 -28.37 37.03 -70.54
CA THR A 38 -27.79 37.44 -71.82
C THR A 38 -28.57 38.67 -72.26
N THR A 39 -28.00 39.86 -72.05
CA THR A 39 -28.32 41.04 -72.83
C THR A 39 -27.76 40.76 -74.22
N GLU A 40 -28.54 40.08 -75.05
CA GLU A 40 -28.37 40.20 -76.48
C GLU A 40 -28.80 41.62 -76.84
N ASP A 41 -27.81 42.46 -77.19
CA ASP A 41 -28.04 43.68 -77.94
C ASP A 41 -28.49 43.31 -79.36
N VAL A 42 -29.72 42.81 -79.48
CA VAL A 42 -30.42 42.76 -80.76
C VAL A 42 -30.80 44.20 -81.07
N LYS A 43 -30.04 44.83 -81.99
CA LYS A 43 -30.51 45.99 -82.74
C LYS A 43 -31.75 45.56 -83.52
N ASN A 44 -32.91 45.69 -82.89
CA ASN A 44 -34.19 45.59 -83.56
C ASN A 44 -34.45 46.94 -84.23
N ASP A 45 -33.98 47.11 -85.46
CA ASP A 45 -34.49 48.09 -86.43
C ASP A 45 -35.87 47.63 -86.95
N ASN A 46 -36.76 47.29 -86.02
CA ASN A 46 -38.15 46.98 -86.30
C ASN A 46 -38.98 48.12 -85.73
N MET A 47 -39.49 48.94 -86.66
CA MET A 47 -40.63 49.83 -86.48
C MET A 47 -41.60 49.26 -85.43
N PRO A 48 -42.17 50.08 -84.51
CA PRO A 48 -43.25 49.63 -83.67
C PRO A 48 -44.40 49.25 -84.60
N VAL A 49 -44.51 47.95 -84.92
CA VAL A 49 -45.73 47.39 -85.49
C VAL A 49 -46.76 47.67 -84.43
N ASN A 50 -47.62 48.67 -84.69
CA ASN A 50 -48.85 48.89 -83.98
C ASN A 50 -49.59 47.55 -84.00
N THR A 51 -49.36 46.76 -82.96
CA THR A 51 -50.15 45.58 -82.71
C THR A 51 -51.49 46.17 -82.32
N ALA A 52 -52.45 46.05 -83.24
CA ALA A 52 -53.82 46.51 -83.06
C ALA A 52 -54.29 46.25 -81.62
N PRO A 53 -55.07 47.15 -81.00
CA PRO A 53 -55.62 46.89 -79.68
C PRO A 53 -56.31 45.53 -79.75
N LYS A 54 -55.77 44.55 -79.00
CA LYS A 54 -56.30 43.19 -79.05
C LYS A 54 -57.78 43.29 -78.75
N MET A 55 -58.53 42.83 -79.76
CA MET A 55 -59.97 42.69 -79.80
C MET A 55 -60.51 42.29 -78.42
N GLN A 56 -61.63 42.91 -78.04
CA GLN A 56 -62.55 42.52 -76.97
C GLN A 56 -62.14 41.20 -76.31
N GLU A 57 -61.45 41.26 -75.17
CA GLU A 57 -61.11 40.05 -74.43
C GLU A 57 -62.42 39.28 -74.21
N ASP A 58 -62.51 38.05 -74.74
CA ASP A 58 -63.65 37.17 -74.48
C ASP A 58 -63.92 37.21 -72.98
N GLU A 59 -65.10 37.68 -72.57
CA GLU A 59 -65.43 37.89 -71.15
C GLU A 59 -65.14 36.64 -70.31
N GLU A 60 -65.25 35.46 -70.94
CA GLU A 60 -64.90 34.17 -70.38
C GLU A 60 -63.42 34.04 -69.97
N LYS A 61 -62.47 34.58 -70.74
CA LYS A 61 -61.03 34.59 -70.40
C LYS A 61 -60.73 35.51 -69.22
N VAL A 62 -61.46 36.64 -69.11
CA VAL A 62 -61.36 37.54 -67.95
C VAL A 62 -61.87 36.82 -66.70
N ARG A 63 -63.05 36.18 -66.77
CA ARG A 63 -63.59 35.39 -65.66
C ARG A 63 -62.64 34.27 -65.21
N ARG A 64 -62.07 33.48 -66.13
CA ARG A 64 -61.11 32.42 -65.79
C ARG A 64 -59.86 32.95 -65.09
N ARG A 65 -59.35 34.13 -65.48
CA ARG A 65 -58.22 34.78 -64.79
C ARG A 65 -58.60 35.23 -63.39
N ASP A 66 -59.77 35.82 -63.20
CA ASP A 66 -60.21 36.29 -61.89
C ASP A 66 -60.57 35.14 -60.95
N GLU A 67 -61.15 34.04 -61.45
CA GLU A 67 -61.30 32.78 -60.73
C GLU A 67 -59.94 32.18 -60.34
N GLY A 68 -58.97 32.19 -61.26
CA GLY A 68 -57.58 31.76 -60.99
C GLY A 68 -56.91 32.61 -59.90
N LYS A 69 -57.08 33.94 -59.92
CA LYS A 69 -56.59 34.84 -58.86
C LYS A 69 -57.25 34.55 -57.51
N LYS A 70 -58.57 34.32 -57.49
CA LYS A 70 -59.31 33.95 -56.28
C LYS A 70 -58.81 32.62 -55.71
N LEU A 71 -58.65 31.61 -56.55
CA LEU A 71 -58.11 30.31 -56.14
C LEU A 71 -56.68 30.41 -55.61
N HIS A 72 -55.82 31.18 -56.29
CA HIS A 72 -54.44 31.43 -55.86
C HIS A 72 -54.38 32.17 -54.53
N ALA A 73 -55.24 33.18 -54.31
CA ALA A 73 -55.35 33.86 -53.03
C ALA A 73 -55.76 32.91 -51.91
N LEU A 74 -56.76 32.05 -52.14
CA LEU A 74 -57.18 31.03 -51.17
C LEU A 74 -56.07 30.03 -50.86
N TYR A 75 -55.32 29.59 -51.87
CA TYR A 75 -54.17 28.71 -51.69
C TYR A 75 -53.07 29.35 -50.84
N HIS A 76 -52.65 30.59 -51.15
CA HIS A 76 -51.63 31.29 -50.36
C HIS A 76 -52.08 31.56 -48.94
N MET A 77 -53.35 31.91 -48.72
CA MET A 77 -53.90 32.03 -47.37
C MET A 77 -53.76 30.73 -46.56
N GLU A 78 -53.97 29.56 -47.17
CA GLU A 78 -53.82 28.28 -46.47
C GLU A 78 -52.35 27.91 -46.24
N VAL A 79 -51.48 28.18 -47.22
CA VAL A 79 -50.03 28.02 -47.08
C VAL A 79 -49.47 28.92 -45.97
N ASP A 80 -49.92 30.17 -45.88
CA ASP A 80 -49.51 31.12 -44.84
C ASP A 80 -49.93 30.64 -43.46
N LYS A 81 -51.14 30.08 -43.31
CA LYS A 81 -51.58 29.45 -42.05
C LYS A 81 -50.69 28.28 -41.67
N ILE A 82 -50.32 27.43 -42.64
CA ILE A 82 -49.42 26.30 -42.41
C ILE A 82 -48.02 26.79 -42.01
N ALA A 83 -47.48 27.79 -42.72
CA ALA A 83 -46.21 28.42 -42.41
C ALA A 83 -46.19 29.04 -41.00
N ALA A 84 -47.26 29.74 -40.61
CA ALA A 84 -47.41 30.29 -39.28
C ALA A 84 -47.38 29.21 -38.18
N LYS A 85 -48.04 28.06 -38.41
CA LYS A 85 -47.97 26.90 -37.49
C LYS A 85 -46.54 26.37 -37.33
N PHE A 86 -45.80 26.22 -38.43
CA PHE A 86 -44.40 25.77 -38.37
C PHE A 86 -43.50 26.78 -37.66
N LEU A 87 -43.71 28.08 -37.87
CA LEU A 87 -42.97 29.13 -37.17
C LEU A 87 -43.22 29.10 -35.65
N LEU A 88 -44.47 28.89 -35.22
CA LEU A 88 -44.81 28.76 -33.81
C LEU A 88 -44.16 27.53 -33.18
N LYS A 89 -44.26 26.36 -33.84
CA LYS A 89 -43.60 25.12 -33.38
C LYS A 89 -42.09 25.30 -33.22
N ARG A 90 -41.43 25.93 -34.20
CA ARG A 90 -40.00 26.20 -34.13
C ARG A 90 -39.64 27.09 -32.94
N LYS A 91 -40.43 28.14 -32.67
CA LYS A 91 -40.20 29.02 -31.51
C LYS A 91 -40.39 28.29 -30.19
N GLU A 92 -41.40 27.43 -30.10
CA GLU A 92 -41.64 26.59 -28.91
C GLU A 92 -40.48 25.63 -28.66
N GLU A 93 -39.98 24.96 -29.69
CA GLU A 93 -38.80 24.10 -29.62
C GLU A 93 -37.55 24.87 -29.16
N GLU A 94 -37.31 26.06 -29.73
CA GLU A 94 -36.19 26.92 -29.31
C GLU A 94 -36.31 27.35 -27.84
N MET A 95 -37.51 27.70 -27.37
CA MET A 95 -37.74 28.00 -25.94
C MET A 95 -37.48 26.78 -25.05
N ASN A 96 -37.96 25.60 -25.45
CA ASN A 96 -37.76 24.37 -24.69
C ASN A 96 -36.27 24.00 -24.61
N LEU A 97 -35.54 24.07 -25.74
CA LEU A 97 -34.10 23.84 -25.77
C LEU A 97 -33.34 24.83 -24.88
N ASN A 98 -33.70 26.11 -24.93
CA ASN A 98 -33.08 27.13 -24.07
C ASN A 98 -33.34 26.86 -22.58
N GLN A 99 -34.57 26.46 -22.21
CA GLN A 99 -34.90 26.07 -20.84
C GLN A 99 -34.12 24.84 -20.37
N GLU A 100 -34.00 23.81 -21.22
CA GLU A 100 -33.20 22.63 -20.91
C GLU A 100 -31.72 22.97 -20.73
N MET A 101 -31.19 23.85 -21.58
CA MET A 101 -29.80 24.30 -21.48
C MET A 101 -29.54 25.08 -20.19
N LEU A 102 -30.49 25.89 -19.74
CA LEU A 102 -30.43 26.58 -18.45
C LEU A 102 -30.42 25.58 -17.29
N LYS A 103 -31.36 24.62 -17.28
CA LYS A 103 -31.42 23.54 -16.27
C LYS A 103 -30.12 22.75 -16.20
N LYS A 104 -29.56 22.37 -17.36
CA LYS A 104 -28.25 21.67 -17.44
C LYS A 104 -27.11 22.53 -16.88
N LYS A 105 -27.14 23.83 -17.11
CA LYS A 105 -26.12 24.75 -16.59
C LYS A 105 -26.22 24.90 -15.06
N GLU A 106 -27.44 24.96 -14.52
CA GLU A 106 -27.69 25.00 -13.07
C GLU A 106 -27.25 23.70 -12.40
N LEU A 107 -27.57 22.55 -12.99
CA LEU A 107 -27.11 21.25 -12.50
C LEU A 107 -25.59 21.16 -12.45
N ARG A 108 -24.89 21.58 -13.52
CA ARG A 108 -23.42 21.60 -13.53
C ARG A 108 -22.83 22.48 -12.43
N LYS A 109 -23.41 23.65 -12.18
CA LYS A 109 -22.96 24.52 -11.09
C LYS A 109 -23.15 23.85 -9.73
N LEU A 110 -24.28 23.19 -9.51
CA LEU A 110 -24.55 22.47 -8.27
C LEU A 110 -23.55 21.30 -8.10
N GLU A 111 -23.23 20.58 -9.17
CA GLU A 111 -22.22 19.52 -9.17
C GLU A 111 -20.83 20.06 -8.83
N GLU A 112 -20.43 21.19 -9.40
CA GLU A 112 -19.16 21.88 -9.09
C GLU A 112 -19.12 22.30 -7.61
N GLU A 113 -20.17 22.93 -7.08
CA GLU A 113 -20.25 23.32 -5.67
C GLU A 113 -20.23 22.11 -4.72
N MET A 114 -20.85 21.00 -5.11
CA MET A 114 -20.79 19.75 -4.36
C MET A 114 -19.39 19.15 -4.39
N HIS A 115 -18.74 19.16 -5.55
CA HIS A 115 -17.37 18.69 -5.72
C HIS A 115 -16.41 19.46 -4.82
N ASP A 116 -16.47 20.79 -4.86
CA ASP A 116 -15.58 21.65 -4.08
C ASP A 116 -15.73 21.42 -2.56
N ARG A 117 -16.98 21.26 -2.08
CA ARG A 117 -17.25 20.93 -0.67
C ARG A 117 -16.65 19.58 -0.25
N ILE A 118 -16.73 18.58 -1.13
CA ILE A 118 -16.14 17.26 -0.86
C ILE A 118 -14.61 17.38 -0.79
N ILE A 119 -14.01 18.11 -1.74
CA ILE A 119 -12.56 18.32 -1.77
C ILE A 119 -12.07 19.03 -0.50
N GLU A 120 -12.76 20.08 -0.06
CA GLU A 120 -12.43 20.78 1.18
C GLU A 120 -12.52 19.86 2.41
N SER A 121 -13.58 19.07 2.52
CA SER A 121 -13.74 18.09 3.60
C SER A 121 -12.61 17.05 3.62
N VAL A 122 -12.22 16.53 2.44
CA VAL A 122 -11.10 15.60 2.30
C VAL A 122 -9.78 16.26 2.71
N HIS A 123 -9.54 17.52 2.36
CA HIS A 123 -8.35 18.25 2.77
C HIS A 123 -8.27 18.41 4.29
N LEU A 124 -9.39 18.77 4.94
CA LEU A 124 -9.47 18.91 6.39
C LEU A 124 -9.18 17.58 7.11
N GLU A 125 -9.76 16.47 6.65
CA GLU A 125 -9.51 15.16 7.25
C GLU A 125 -8.06 14.70 7.02
N ASN A 126 -7.50 14.96 5.83
CA ASN A 126 -6.10 14.64 5.55
C ASN A 126 -5.14 15.40 6.48
N GLU A 127 -5.40 16.68 6.76
CA GLU A 127 -4.59 17.46 7.69
C GLU A 127 -4.72 16.94 9.13
N ARG A 128 -5.94 16.59 9.56
CA ARG A 128 -6.17 15.93 10.85
C ARG A 128 -5.36 14.62 10.94
N VAL A 129 -5.45 13.74 9.94
CA VAL A 129 -4.74 12.46 9.91
C VAL A 129 -3.22 12.65 9.91
N LYS A 130 -2.72 13.67 9.21
CA LYS A 130 -1.30 14.04 9.20
C LYS A 130 -0.81 14.40 10.60
N GLN A 131 -1.53 15.24 11.33
CA GLN A 131 -1.18 15.58 12.72
C GLN A 131 -1.18 14.35 13.64
N LEU A 132 -2.13 13.42 13.47
CA LEU A 132 -2.11 12.16 14.20
C LEU A 132 -0.91 11.26 13.83
N ARG A 133 -0.47 11.28 12.56
CA ARG A 133 0.72 10.54 12.12
C ARG A 133 1.99 11.12 12.73
N GLU A 134 2.11 12.44 12.78
CA GLU A 134 3.25 13.13 13.39
C GLU A 134 3.36 12.81 14.89
N LYS A 135 2.26 12.91 15.64
CA LYS A 135 2.22 12.52 17.06
C LYS A 135 2.60 11.07 17.29
N ARG A 136 2.12 10.15 16.45
CA ARG A 136 2.50 8.73 16.52
C ARG A 136 3.98 8.52 16.27
N LEU A 137 4.55 9.24 15.32
CA LEU A 137 5.97 9.14 14.98
C LEU A 137 6.85 9.69 16.11
N GLU A 138 6.46 10.81 16.70
CA GLU A 138 7.16 11.39 17.86
C GLU A 138 7.15 10.43 19.06
N ASN A 139 5.98 9.89 19.41
CA ASN A 139 5.87 8.90 20.47
C ASN A 139 6.69 7.64 20.19
N LYS A 140 6.75 7.19 18.93
CA LYS A 140 7.59 6.06 18.54
C LYS A 140 9.07 6.38 18.72
N LYS A 141 9.53 7.56 18.29
CA LYS A 141 10.92 8.00 18.45
C LYS A 141 11.33 8.01 19.93
N LEU A 142 10.49 8.58 20.80
CA LEU A 142 10.76 8.61 22.24
C LEU A 142 10.91 7.19 22.82
N LYS A 143 9.99 6.28 22.48
CA LYS A 143 10.06 4.87 22.91
C LYS A 143 11.30 4.15 22.37
N ASP A 144 11.66 4.39 21.12
CA ASP A 144 12.84 3.79 20.49
C ASP A 144 14.13 4.30 21.16
N GLU A 145 14.18 5.58 21.54
CA GLU A 145 15.29 6.17 22.30
C GLU A 145 15.40 5.59 23.71
N GLU A 146 14.30 5.46 24.44
CA GLU A 146 14.24 4.82 25.75
C GLU A 146 14.73 3.37 25.68
N HIS A 147 14.20 2.60 24.73
CA HIS A 147 14.59 1.21 24.52
C HIS A 147 16.08 1.09 24.14
N LYS A 148 16.61 2.03 23.34
CA LYS A 148 18.03 2.06 23.00
C LYS A 148 18.91 2.32 24.23
N LYS A 149 18.54 3.30 25.07
CA LYS A 149 19.25 3.60 26.33
C LYS A 149 19.23 2.39 27.26
N GLU A 150 18.09 1.74 27.40
CA GLU A 150 17.96 0.55 28.24
C GLU A 150 18.81 -0.62 27.74
N LYS A 151 18.76 -0.90 26.44
CA LYS A 151 19.61 -1.93 25.81
C LYS A 151 21.10 -1.62 26.00
N GLU A 152 21.50 -0.36 25.91
CA GLU A 152 22.88 0.03 26.13
C GLU A 152 23.30 -0.13 27.59
N ARG A 153 22.42 0.19 28.55
CA ARG A 153 22.64 -0.04 29.97
C ARG A 153 22.87 -1.53 30.26
N LEU A 154 21.94 -2.38 29.84
CA LEU A 154 22.04 -3.84 30.02
C LEU A 154 23.31 -4.41 29.38
N ARG A 155 23.68 -3.90 28.20
CA ARG A 155 24.93 -4.31 27.54
C ARG A 155 26.15 -3.96 28.39
N ARG A 156 26.23 -2.75 28.95
CA ARG A 156 27.35 -2.34 29.81
C ARG A 156 27.42 -3.16 31.10
N GLU A 157 26.29 -3.44 31.71
CA GLU A 157 26.21 -4.30 32.91
C GLU A 157 26.71 -5.72 32.62
N TRP A 158 26.27 -6.30 31.49
CA TRP A 158 26.74 -7.61 31.06
C TRP A 158 28.24 -7.63 30.76
N GLU A 159 28.75 -6.63 30.03
CA GLU A 159 30.19 -6.50 29.74
C GLU A 159 31.02 -6.32 31.02
N ALA A 160 30.51 -5.58 32.00
CA ALA A 160 31.15 -5.41 33.31
C ALA A 160 31.21 -6.73 34.08
N LYS A 161 30.12 -7.48 34.11
CA LYS A 161 30.07 -8.81 34.75
C LYS A 161 31.05 -9.79 34.10
N GLN A 162 31.08 -9.84 32.76
CA GLN A 162 32.03 -10.67 32.02
C GLN A 162 33.47 -10.28 32.30
N ARG A 163 33.76 -8.98 32.45
CA ARG A 163 35.10 -8.52 32.83
C ARG A 163 35.47 -8.98 34.24
N GLN A 164 34.55 -8.89 35.20
CA GLN A 164 34.78 -9.37 36.57
C GLN A 164 35.05 -10.87 36.60
N GLU A 165 34.22 -11.68 35.94
CA GLU A 165 34.41 -13.14 35.85
C GLU A 165 35.78 -13.52 35.25
N ARG A 166 36.21 -12.81 34.19
CA ARG A 166 37.55 -13.03 33.60
C ARG A 166 38.68 -12.66 34.55
N VAL A 167 38.56 -11.54 35.28
CA VAL A 167 39.57 -11.13 36.26
C VAL A 167 39.65 -12.15 37.40
N GLU A 168 38.51 -12.64 37.90
CA GLU A 168 38.46 -13.68 38.92
C GLU A 168 39.08 -14.99 38.45
N LEU A 169 38.80 -15.41 37.21
CA LEU A 169 39.41 -16.58 36.62
C LEU A 169 40.93 -16.45 36.54
N VAL A 170 41.44 -15.31 36.08
CA VAL A 170 42.89 -15.04 36.03
C VAL A 170 43.51 -15.06 37.42
N LYS A 171 42.85 -14.49 38.44
CA LYS A 171 43.34 -14.53 39.83
C LYS A 171 43.45 -15.97 40.35
N LYS A 172 42.43 -16.80 40.12
CA LYS A 172 42.45 -18.23 40.49
C LYS A 172 43.60 -18.96 39.80
N LEU A 173 43.79 -18.73 38.50
CA LEU A 173 44.89 -19.33 37.74
C LEU A 173 46.27 -18.89 38.27
N ILE A 174 46.44 -17.62 38.68
CA ILE A 174 47.68 -17.15 39.30
C ILE A 174 47.92 -17.86 40.63
N GLU A 175 46.88 -18.09 41.44
CA GLU A 175 47.00 -18.84 42.69
C GLU A 175 47.36 -20.32 42.43
N GLU A 176 46.68 -20.97 41.50
CA GLU A 176 46.96 -22.36 41.10
C GLU A 176 48.36 -22.52 40.49
N SER A 177 48.86 -21.52 39.76
CA SER A 177 50.18 -21.58 39.13
C SER A 177 51.34 -21.66 40.12
N LYS A 178 51.13 -21.23 41.37
CA LYS A 178 52.14 -21.38 42.44
C LYS A 178 52.37 -22.84 42.81
N ASN A 179 51.40 -23.70 42.55
CA ASN A 179 51.46 -25.13 42.84
C ASN A 179 51.99 -25.95 41.64
N TRP A 180 52.28 -25.32 40.51
CA TRP A 180 52.80 -26.02 39.33
C TRP A 180 54.23 -26.53 39.55
N VAL A 181 54.57 -27.59 38.84
CA VAL A 181 55.89 -28.20 38.88
C VAL A 181 56.83 -27.40 37.97
N THR A 182 57.95 -26.94 38.55
CA THR A 182 59.06 -26.24 37.91
C THR A 182 60.32 -27.09 38.03
N GLU A 183 61.36 -26.77 37.26
CA GLU A 183 62.64 -27.52 37.29
C GLU A 183 63.26 -27.53 38.70
N GLU A 184 63.08 -26.46 39.47
CA GLU A 184 63.61 -26.30 40.81
C GLU A 184 62.87 -27.12 41.88
N ASN A 185 61.56 -27.36 41.71
CA ASN A 185 60.73 -28.07 42.70
C ASN A 185 60.41 -29.53 42.29
N LEU A 186 61.00 -30.01 41.21
CA LEU A 186 60.66 -31.28 40.57
C LEU A 186 60.94 -32.48 41.49
N ASP A 187 62.15 -32.57 42.05
CA ASP A 187 62.56 -33.71 42.88
C ASP A 187 61.74 -33.83 44.17
N GLU A 188 61.44 -32.69 44.81
CA GLU A 188 60.60 -32.63 46.00
C GLU A 188 59.16 -33.10 45.72
N LYS A 189 58.60 -32.72 44.57
CA LYS A 189 57.26 -33.15 44.15
C LYS A 189 57.21 -34.63 43.79
N ILE A 190 58.26 -35.18 43.18
CA ILE A 190 58.36 -36.62 42.89
C ILE A 190 58.35 -37.42 44.20
N ALA A 191 59.16 -37.01 45.19
CA ALA A 191 59.17 -37.65 46.51
C ALA A 191 57.80 -37.58 47.18
N PHE A 192 57.17 -36.40 47.21
CA PHE A 192 55.84 -36.21 47.80
C PHE A 192 54.77 -37.11 47.16
N CYS A 193 54.78 -37.28 45.82
CA CYS A 193 53.83 -38.12 45.11
C CYS A 193 54.06 -39.62 45.35
N LEU A 194 55.30 -40.06 45.58
CA LEU A 194 55.61 -41.44 45.95
C LEU A 194 55.17 -41.76 47.38
N GLU A 195 55.25 -40.78 48.28
CA GLU A 195 54.80 -40.93 49.68
C GLU A 195 53.28 -40.80 49.85
N ASN A 196 52.62 -39.99 49.02
CA ASN A 196 51.20 -39.67 49.13
C ASN A 196 50.40 -40.16 47.91
N GLU A 197 49.77 -41.32 48.03
CA GLU A 197 48.87 -41.85 47.02
C GLU A 197 47.51 -41.11 47.02
N THR A 198 47.05 -40.67 45.84
CA THR A 198 45.73 -40.04 45.68
C THR A 198 44.73 -40.99 45.02
N ASN A 199 43.68 -41.37 45.75
CA ASN A 199 42.64 -42.27 45.26
C ASN A 199 41.46 -41.50 44.65
N TYR A 200 41.23 -41.68 43.35
CA TYR A 200 40.09 -41.10 42.64
C TYR A 200 38.90 -42.07 42.50
N ASN A 201 38.97 -43.29 43.04
CA ASN A 201 37.89 -44.27 42.96
C ASN A 201 36.72 -43.87 43.87
N PHE A 202 35.54 -43.72 43.26
CA PHE A 202 34.29 -43.54 43.98
C PHE A 202 33.16 -44.29 43.26
N ALA A 203 32.17 -44.71 44.03
CA ALA A 203 30.92 -45.24 43.51
C ALA A 203 29.80 -44.20 43.68
N LEU A 204 28.78 -44.30 42.84
CA LEU A 204 27.55 -43.52 42.98
C LEU A 204 26.43 -44.45 43.42
N THR A 205 25.67 -44.04 44.42
CA THR A 205 24.42 -44.73 44.77
C THR A 205 23.35 -44.47 43.71
N PRO A 206 22.28 -45.27 43.66
CA PRO A 206 21.11 -44.96 42.84
C PRO A 206 20.45 -43.61 43.18
N SER A 207 20.70 -43.05 44.38
CA SER A 207 20.28 -41.69 44.78
C SER A 207 21.23 -40.59 44.33
N GLY A 208 22.36 -40.93 43.70
CA GLY A 208 23.37 -39.97 43.20
C GLY A 208 24.40 -39.53 44.25
N GLU A 209 24.46 -40.17 45.41
CA GLU A 209 25.43 -39.85 46.46
C GLU A 209 26.79 -40.51 46.16
N LYS A 210 27.87 -39.76 46.40
CA LYS A 210 29.24 -40.22 46.16
C LYS A 210 29.78 -40.97 47.38
N ILE A 211 30.10 -42.25 47.20
CA ILE A 211 30.77 -43.09 48.20
C ILE A 211 32.23 -43.29 47.76
N SER A 212 33.18 -42.78 48.54
CA SER A 212 34.62 -42.95 48.31
C SER A 212 35.21 -43.98 49.28
N SER A 213 36.08 -44.86 48.78
CA SER A 213 36.82 -45.81 49.62
C SER A 213 38.12 -45.18 50.11
N THR A 214 38.23 -44.92 51.40
CA THR A 214 39.44 -44.37 52.03
C THR A 214 40.49 -45.43 52.35
N LEU A 215 40.09 -46.71 52.33
CA LEU A 215 40.98 -47.85 52.52
C LEU A 215 41.11 -48.59 51.19
N PRO A 216 42.30 -49.13 50.85
CA PRO A 216 42.39 -50.10 49.78
C PRO A 216 41.43 -51.25 50.12
N PRO A 217 40.78 -51.88 49.12
CA PRO A 217 40.05 -53.12 49.38
C PRO A 217 41.06 -54.06 50.04
N GLY A 218 40.86 -54.37 51.33
CA GLY A 218 41.80 -55.16 52.09
C GLY A 218 42.10 -56.42 51.28
N CYS A 219 43.38 -56.66 51.02
CA CYS A 219 43.78 -57.95 50.46
C CYS A 219 43.26 -59.01 51.43
N ILE A 220 42.39 -59.90 50.94
CA ILE A 220 41.77 -60.96 51.73
C ILE A 220 42.87 -62.01 51.97
N ASP A 221 43.83 -61.69 52.81
CA ASP A 221 45.00 -62.55 53.05
C ASP A 221 44.81 -63.42 54.29
N THR A 222 43.78 -63.16 55.10
CA THR A 222 43.44 -63.98 56.28
C THR A 222 42.00 -64.51 56.18
N VAL A 223 41.86 -65.81 56.48
CA VAL A 223 40.59 -66.56 56.47
C VAL A 223 39.52 -65.95 57.39
N GLU A 224 39.93 -65.14 58.37
CA GLU A 224 39.04 -64.45 59.32
C GLU A 224 38.39 -63.17 58.77
N ASN A 225 38.97 -62.54 57.74
CA ASN A 225 38.44 -61.32 57.10
C ASN A 225 37.90 -61.57 55.68
N ALA A 226 37.76 -62.83 55.27
CA ALA A 226 36.96 -63.16 54.11
C ALA A 226 35.50 -62.72 54.38
N PRO A 227 34.80 -62.13 53.41
CA PRO A 227 33.36 -61.91 53.56
C PRO A 227 32.73 -63.25 53.95
N GLY A 228 32.22 -63.33 55.18
CA GLY A 228 31.60 -64.54 55.68
C GLY A 228 30.51 -65.01 54.71
N PRO A 229 30.16 -66.31 54.68
CA PRO A 229 29.27 -66.90 53.66
C PRO A 229 27.93 -66.15 53.48
N ALA A 230 27.53 -65.32 54.44
CA ALA A 230 26.39 -64.40 54.37
C ALA A 230 26.49 -63.31 53.26
N ALA A 231 27.68 -62.88 52.86
CA ALA A 231 27.87 -61.81 51.89
C ALA A 231 27.65 -62.24 50.42
N ASN A 232 27.58 -63.56 50.16
CA ASN A 232 27.29 -64.14 48.84
C ASN A 232 25.79 -64.39 48.61
N TYR A 233 24.90 -64.01 49.54
CA TYR A 233 23.47 -64.11 49.31
C TYR A 233 22.94 -62.85 48.61
N PRO A 234 22.36 -62.96 47.41
CA PRO A 234 21.68 -61.84 46.77
C PRO A 234 20.29 -61.73 47.38
N THR A 235 20.16 -61.18 48.58
CA THR A 235 18.84 -60.98 49.20
C THR A 235 18.77 -59.66 49.93
N GLY A 236 18.44 -58.61 49.17
CA GLY A 236 17.65 -57.52 49.72
C GLY A 236 16.24 -58.02 50.02
N LEU A 237 15.98 -58.37 51.28
CA LEU A 237 14.65 -58.32 51.87
C LEU A 237 14.78 -57.52 53.18
N PRO A 238 13.93 -56.50 53.40
CA PRO A 238 14.09 -55.59 54.51
C PRO A 238 13.62 -56.26 55.80
N SER A 239 14.49 -56.38 56.80
CA SER A 239 14.04 -56.63 58.16
C SER A 239 13.63 -55.31 58.82
N ASN A 240 12.34 -55.25 59.11
CA ASN A 240 11.63 -54.21 59.87
C ASN A 240 12.30 -53.93 61.23
N PRO A 241 12.22 -52.70 61.79
CA PRO A 241 12.85 -52.32 63.03
C PRO A 241 11.94 -52.69 64.20
N GLU A 242 12.22 -53.80 64.86
CA GLU A 242 11.58 -54.13 66.12
C GLU A 242 12.63 -54.77 67.04
N LYS A 243 13.27 -53.90 67.81
CA LYS A 243 13.90 -54.11 69.12
C LYS A 243 14.68 -52.84 69.49
N GLN A 244 13.92 -51.77 69.71
CA GLN A 244 14.32 -50.80 70.73
C GLN A 244 13.90 -51.38 72.10
N GLU A 245 14.63 -50.96 73.12
CA GLU A 245 14.50 -51.30 74.54
C GLU A 245 15.20 -52.59 74.98
N LEU A 246 16.40 -52.44 75.55
CA LEU A 246 16.53 -52.38 77.01
C LEU A 246 17.99 -52.07 77.41
N ASP A 247 18.13 -50.92 78.07
CA ASP A 247 18.97 -50.64 79.26
C ASP A 247 20.40 -51.21 79.35
N VAL A 248 21.38 -50.31 79.49
CA VAL A 248 22.21 -50.18 80.72
C VAL A 248 22.86 -48.78 80.77
N ARG A 249 22.38 -47.98 81.74
CA ARG A 249 23.05 -46.94 82.58
C ARG A 249 24.05 -45.95 81.98
#